data_AF-A0A6I1N2Z3-F1
#
_entry.id   AF-A0A6I1N2Z3-F1
#
_cell.length_a   1.000
_cell.length_b   1.000
_cell.length_c   1.000
_cell.angle_alpha   90.00
_cell.angle_beta   90.00
_cell.angle_gamma   90.00
#
_symmetry.space_group_name_H-M   'P 1'
#
loop_
_entity.id
_entity.type
_entity.pdbx_description
1 polymer ?
#
loop_
_entity_poly.entity_id
_entity_poly.type
_entity_poly.pdbx_seq_one_letter_code
_entity_poly.pdbx_strand_id
1 'polypeptide(L)'
;MNDNAPMRNPIGHRGSYQDYFSRMEKCEKEWEAHFADLPPPNKTCFMYSTIDEEKKFLLHQYGAGFELEAIISTLKIKVPRILNASDYVRIHRVPPQFQDYLLSGNSRLNFGYITLALLLLNDAEVLRQILLGVSPQKELKGYLFDLMLHAYDPLHQVATTYKKDKYLACWADPVLRVLALPAEERSAAMEKHMQSWPRIVSPYGYKEKLDSPPWFDGHSCDLAYEIALAASLYDIDDTAFRDHPYYPRDLADYYRQHIRHSRDQWRPLYVGADLPITLPPPPIKADLAKSKRKGIARWVELVADGDIDATEAVLDATGKPRKIHDLQTLLHNLAESDLAIYADLKDDETLEQQASDLSEKRGLGPFEGSPGPPYGPARCEATLAAWSAWLGERGYLLIDIDDKDSDWHAIVVNTVFHPELQQLSEQLGIPVRLHGADLNPNQE
;
A
#
# COMPACT_ATOMS: atom_id res chain seq x y z
N MET A 1 5.46 29.04 3.27
CA MET A 1 6.30 27.84 3.44
C MET A 1 7.72 28.31 3.74
N ASN A 2 8.45 27.69 4.68
CA ASN A 2 9.85 28.07 4.94
C ASN A 2 10.74 27.39 3.88
N ASP A 3 11.52 28.17 3.13
CA ASP A 3 12.35 27.65 2.02
C ASP A 3 13.43 26.66 2.47
N ASN A 4 13.78 26.67 3.77
CA ASN A 4 14.81 25.82 4.35
C ASN A 4 14.28 24.57 5.08
N ALA A 5 12.97 24.37 5.22
CA ALA A 5 12.42 23.20 5.92
C ALA A 5 12.46 21.95 5.00
N PRO A 6 12.96 20.79 5.47
CA PRO A 6 12.95 19.56 4.67
C PRO A 6 11.51 19.12 4.39
N MET A 7 11.25 18.68 3.15
CA MET A 7 9.95 18.12 2.79
C MET A 7 9.80 16.71 3.36
N ARG A 8 8.59 16.34 3.79
CA ARG A 8 8.27 14.98 4.24
C ARG A 8 7.89 14.06 3.09
N ASN A 9 7.41 14.61 1.98
CA ASN A 9 7.19 13.84 0.76
C ASN A 9 8.53 13.64 0.03
N PRO A 10 9.10 12.42 -0.02
CA PRO A 10 10.42 12.18 -0.61
C PRO A 10 10.50 12.48 -2.10
N ILE A 11 9.37 12.35 -2.81
CA ILE A 11 9.25 12.57 -4.26
C ILE A 11 8.57 13.91 -4.60
N GLY A 12 8.21 14.69 -3.58
CA GLY A 12 7.47 15.93 -3.76
C GLY A 12 8.34 17.05 -4.34
N HIS A 13 7.75 17.89 -5.19
CA HIS A 13 8.41 19.09 -5.71
C HIS A 13 7.92 20.36 -5.02
N ARG A 14 8.86 21.16 -4.49
CA ARG A 14 8.56 22.36 -3.70
C ARG A 14 7.69 23.38 -4.45
N GLY A 15 8.07 23.68 -5.69
CA GLY A 15 7.32 24.62 -6.54
C GLY A 15 5.89 24.15 -6.78
N SER A 16 5.69 22.85 -6.91
CA SER A 16 4.36 22.27 -7.11
C SER A 16 3.50 22.49 -5.86
N TYR A 17 4.01 22.25 -4.64
CA TYR A 17 3.25 22.59 -3.43
C TYR A 17 2.94 24.09 -3.31
N GLN A 18 3.88 24.97 -3.67
CA GLN A 18 3.64 26.43 -3.67
C GLN A 18 2.52 26.81 -4.64
N ASP A 19 2.52 26.24 -5.84
CA ASP A 19 1.47 26.44 -6.84
C ASP A 19 0.12 25.90 -6.35
N TYR A 20 0.12 24.71 -5.73
CA TYR A 20 -1.08 24.14 -5.12
C TYR A 20 -1.67 25.07 -4.07
N PHE A 21 -0.89 25.52 -3.07
CA PHE A 21 -1.40 26.39 -2.01
C PHE A 21 -1.87 27.74 -2.55
N SER A 22 -1.15 28.32 -3.53
CA SER A 22 -1.55 29.57 -4.19
C SER A 22 -2.88 29.41 -4.95
N ARG A 23 -3.04 28.28 -5.66
CA ARG A 23 -4.29 27.93 -6.34
C ARG A 23 -5.43 27.75 -5.34
N MET A 24 -5.19 27.05 -4.23
CA MET A 24 -6.20 26.83 -3.20
C MET A 24 -6.66 28.14 -2.55
N GLU A 25 -5.73 29.05 -2.21
CA GLU A 25 -6.08 30.36 -1.66
C GLU A 25 -6.91 31.20 -2.65
N LYS A 26 -6.53 31.17 -3.93
CA LYS A 26 -7.30 31.86 -4.98
C LYS A 26 -8.70 31.26 -5.12
N CYS A 27 -8.79 29.93 -5.23
CA CYS A 27 -10.07 29.24 -5.33
C CYS A 27 -10.94 29.57 -4.12
N GLU A 28 -10.41 29.50 -2.90
CA GLU A 28 -11.15 29.82 -1.68
C GLU A 28 -11.77 31.23 -1.71
N LYS A 29 -10.98 32.25 -2.09
CA LYS A 29 -11.48 33.64 -2.21
C LYS A 29 -12.56 33.79 -3.28
N GLU A 30 -12.35 33.19 -4.46
CA GLU A 30 -13.33 33.22 -5.54
C GLU A 30 -14.64 32.55 -5.11
N TRP A 31 -14.54 31.42 -4.40
CA TRP A 31 -15.70 30.69 -3.92
C TRP A 31 -16.45 31.42 -2.82
N GLU A 32 -15.77 31.97 -1.82
CA GLU A 32 -16.42 32.78 -0.77
C GLU A 32 -17.17 33.98 -1.35
N ALA A 33 -16.64 34.60 -2.40
CA ALA A 33 -17.28 35.72 -3.08
C ALA A 33 -18.56 35.32 -3.84
N HIS A 34 -18.63 34.11 -4.38
CA HIS A 34 -19.70 33.68 -5.26
C HIS A 34 -20.68 32.67 -4.64
N PHE A 35 -20.35 32.07 -3.49
CA PHE A 35 -21.12 30.97 -2.91
C PHE A 35 -22.58 31.33 -2.66
N ALA A 36 -22.85 32.53 -2.13
CA ALA A 36 -24.21 33.00 -1.82
C ALA A 36 -25.11 33.00 -3.06
N ASP A 37 -24.56 33.31 -4.23
CA ASP A 37 -25.27 33.46 -5.50
C ASP A 37 -25.42 32.14 -6.27
N LEU A 38 -24.75 31.06 -5.83
CA LEU A 38 -24.86 29.77 -6.48
C LEU A 38 -26.26 29.17 -6.34
N PRO A 39 -26.78 28.51 -7.40
CA PRO A 39 -28.01 27.75 -7.29
C PRO A 39 -27.81 26.55 -6.34
N PRO A 40 -28.87 26.03 -5.68
CA PRO A 40 -28.75 25.00 -4.66
C PRO A 40 -27.95 23.75 -5.07
N PRO A 41 -28.10 23.17 -6.29
CA PRO A 41 -27.29 22.03 -6.70
C PRO A 41 -25.79 22.33 -6.72
N ASN A 42 -25.40 23.54 -7.17
CA ASN A 42 -24.01 23.97 -7.22
C ASN A 42 -23.46 24.21 -5.81
N LYS A 43 -24.27 24.72 -4.88
CA LYS A 43 -23.90 24.83 -3.46
C LYS A 43 -23.60 23.46 -2.87
N THR A 44 -24.44 22.47 -3.11
CA THR A 44 -24.21 21.10 -2.64
C THR A 44 -22.95 20.49 -3.24
N CYS A 45 -22.73 20.61 -4.55
CA CYS A 45 -21.48 20.14 -5.19
C CYS A 45 -20.23 20.84 -4.64
N PHE A 46 -20.34 22.14 -4.35
CA PHE A 46 -19.25 22.91 -3.76
C PHE A 46 -18.94 22.46 -2.32
N MET A 47 -19.96 22.31 -1.48
CA MET A 47 -19.78 21.83 -0.10
C MET A 47 -19.19 20.42 -0.09
N TYR A 48 -19.61 19.56 -1.02
CA TYR A 48 -18.99 18.25 -1.23
C TYR A 48 -17.50 18.37 -1.59
N SER A 49 -17.16 19.20 -2.58
CA SER A 49 -15.76 19.40 -3.01
C SER A 49 -14.90 19.99 -1.88
N THR A 50 -15.48 20.87 -1.05
CA THR A 50 -14.81 21.45 0.11
C THR A 50 -14.36 20.37 1.10
N ILE A 51 -15.17 19.34 1.34
CA ILE A 51 -14.81 18.25 2.27
C ILE A 51 -13.49 17.59 1.85
N ASP A 52 -13.34 17.25 0.58
CA ASP A 52 -12.13 16.57 0.08
C ASP A 52 -10.95 17.53 -0.07
N GLU A 53 -11.18 18.75 -0.55
CA GLU A 53 -10.10 19.74 -0.72
C GLU A 53 -9.50 20.15 0.63
N GLU A 54 -10.30 20.26 1.70
CA GLU A 54 -9.79 20.58 3.03
C GLU A 54 -8.94 19.45 3.62
N LYS A 55 -9.35 18.19 3.42
CA LYS A 55 -8.54 17.02 3.80
C LYS A 55 -7.24 16.96 3.02
N LYS A 56 -7.31 17.17 1.70
CA LYS A 56 -6.13 17.22 0.84
C LYS A 56 -5.20 18.31 1.32
N PHE A 57 -5.68 19.52 1.56
CA PHE A 57 -4.86 20.64 1.99
C PHE A 57 -4.01 20.29 3.22
N LEU A 58 -4.61 19.62 4.22
CA LEU A 58 -3.91 19.17 5.43
C LEU A 58 -2.81 18.14 5.13
N LEU A 59 -3.09 17.14 4.28
CA LEU A 59 -2.07 16.17 3.86
C LEU A 59 -0.95 16.83 3.04
N HIS A 60 -1.28 17.82 2.21
CA HIS A 60 -0.28 18.58 1.46
C HIS A 60 0.59 19.45 2.37
N GLN A 61 0.04 20.05 3.44
CA GLN A 61 0.86 20.75 4.44
C GLN A 61 1.85 19.79 5.09
N TYR A 62 1.39 18.59 5.45
CA TYR A 62 2.25 17.58 6.03
C TYR A 62 3.38 17.18 5.08
N GLY A 63 3.04 16.78 3.84
CA GLY A 63 4.01 16.40 2.80
C GLY A 63 4.99 17.52 2.44
N ALA A 64 4.52 18.77 2.41
CA ALA A 64 5.36 19.95 2.14
C ALA A 64 6.33 20.32 3.27
N GLY A 65 6.27 19.65 4.42
CA GLY A 65 7.20 19.89 5.53
C GLY A 65 6.77 21.02 6.47
N PHE A 66 5.47 21.35 6.57
CA PHE A 66 5.02 22.34 7.56
C PHE A 66 5.22 21.81 8.99
N GLU A 67 5.51 22.69 9.93
CA GLU A 67 5.60 22.33 11.35
C GLU A 67 4.27 21.76 11.87
N LEU A 68 4.33 20.76 12.75
CA LEU A 68 3.12 20.09 13.25
C LEU A 68 2.17 21.08 13.96
N GLU A 69 2.69 22.08 14.68
CA GLU A 69 1.89 23.13 15.32
C GLU A 69 1.10 23.98 14.31
N ALA A 70 1.67 24.23 13.13
CA ALA A 70 0.97 24.93 12.05
C ALA A 70 -0.15 24.06 11.46
N ILE A 71 0.09 22.75 11.34
CA ILE A 71 -0.91 21.77 10.87
C ILE A 71 -2.02 21.63 11.90
N ILE A 72 -1.70 21.56 13.20
CA ILE A 72 -2.69 21.54 14.31
C ILE A 72 -3.56 22.79 14.29
N SER A 73 -2.95 23.96 14.13
CA SER A 73 -3.68 25.23 14.02
C SER A 73 -4.62 25.21 12.82
N THR A 74 -4.16 24.66 11.69
CA THR A 74 -4.97 24.53 10.48
C THR A 74 -6.11 23.52 10.66
N LEU A 75 -5.86 22.38 11.32
CA LEU A 75 -6.87 21.38 11.68
C LEU A 75 -8.00 22.03 12.50
N LYS A 76 -7.66 22.80 13.53
CA LYS A 76 -8.66 23.49 14.37
C LYS A 76 -9.57 24.43 13.59
N ILE A 77 -9.07 25.03 12.51
CA ILE A 77 -9.85 25.91 11.62
C ILE A 77 -10.69 25.10 10.62
N LYS A 78 -10.09 24.07 10.01
CA LYS A 78 -10.72 23.32 8.91
C LYS A 78 -11.70 22.26 9.37
N VAL A 79 -11.50 21.63 10.52
CA VAL A 79 -12.42 20.59 11.03
C VAL A 79 -13.86 21.10 11.16
N PRO A 80 -14.15 22.27 11.77
CA PRO A 80 -15.51 22.81 11.78
C PRO A 80 -16.10 23.04 10.39
N ARG A 81 -15.29 23.49 9.42
CA ARG A 81 -15.74 23.69 8.02
C ARG A 81 -16.09 22.37 7.37
N ILE A 82 -15.25 21.35 7.56
CA ILE A 82 -15.46 20.00 7.06
C ILE A 82 -16.75 19.40 7.64
N LEU A 83 -16.97 19.53 8.96
CA LEU A 83 -18.18 19.05 9.63
C LEU A 83 -19.44 19.76 9.09
N ASN A 84 -19.41 21.10 9.03
CA ASN A 84 -20.51 21.90 8.49
C ASN A 84 -20.82 21.58 7.03
N ALA A 85 -19.78 21.35 6.22
CA ALA A 85 -19.94 20.96 4.82
C ALA A 85 -20.56 19.58 4.68
N SER A 86 -20.13 18.61 5.49
CA SER A 86 -20.71 17.27 5.51
C SER A 86 -22.19 17.30 5.92
N ASP A 87 -22.53 18.06 6.96
CA ASP A 87 -23.92 18.25 7.37
C ASP A 87 -24.77 18.90 6.28
N TYR A 88 -24.24 19.93 5.63
CA TYR A 88 -24.93 20.59 4.52
C TYR A 88 -25.23 19.63 3.38
N VAL A 89 -24.22 18.87 2.92
CA VAL A 89 -24.36 17.91 1.81
C VAL A 89 -25.41 16.85 2.17
N ARG A 90 -25.32 16.28 3.37
CA ARG A 90 -26.25 15.26 3.86
C ARG A 90 -27.70 15.75 3.90
N ILE A 91 -27.94 17.02 4.24
CA ILE A 91 -29.28 17.60 4.32
C ILE A 91 -29.84 17.95 2.93
N HIS A 92 -29.01 18.46 2.02
CA HIS A 92 -29.47 19.11 0.79
C HIS A 92 -29.32 18.25 -0.47
N ARG A 93 -28.58 17.13 -0.43
CA ARG A 93 -28.47 16.22 -1.59
C ARG A 93 -29.54 15.13 -1.53
N VAL A 94 -30.47 15.16 -2.48
CA VAL A 94 -31.54 14.15 -2.60
C VAL A 94 -31.57 13.60 -4.03
N PRO A 95 -31.38 12.27 -4.24
CA PRO A 95 -31.04 11.27 -3.22
C PRO A 95 -29.60 11.42 -2.71
N PRO A 96 -29.31 10.99 -1.48
CA PRO A 96 -27.94 10.94 -0.98
C PRO A 96 -27.11 9.97 -1.83
N GLN A 97 -25.90 10.37 -2.16
CA GLN A 97 -24.92 9.56 -2.88
C GLN A 97 -23.96 8.89 -1.91
N PHE A 98 -23.33 7.79 -2.34
CA PHE A 98 -22.28 7.10 -1.60
C PHE A 98 -21.21 8.07 -1.05
N GLN A 99 -20.89 9.10 -1.82
CA GLN A 99 -19.82 10.04 -1.50
C GLN A 99 -20.20 11.08 -0.43
N ASP A 100 -21.44 11.14 0.05
CA ASP A 100 -21.92 12.22 0.93
C ASP A 100 -21.43 12.12 2.39
N TYR A 101 -20.71 11.05 2.75
CA TYR A 101 -20.19 10.85 4.11
C TYR A 101 -18.80 11.45 4.28
N LEU A 102 -18.55 11.97 5.49
CA LEU A 102 -17.27 12.57 5.83
C LEU A 102 -16.12 11.57 5.74
N LEU A 103 -16.28 10.36 6.29
CA LEU A 103 -15.26 9.33 6.29
C LEU A 103 -15.77 8.05 5.61
N SER A 104 -14.96 7.56 4.68
CA SER A 104 -15.08 6.23 4.08
C SER A 104 -13.80 5.44 4.35
N GLY A 105 -13.95 4.19 4.77
CA GLY A 105 -12.83 3.30 5.10
C GLY A 105 -12.13 2.70 3.89
N ASN A 106 -12.61 2.96 2.67
CA ASN A 106 -11.98 2.57 1.42
C ASN A 106 -11.16 3.69 0.76
N SER A 107 -11.03 4.85 1.40
CA SER A 107 -10.32 6.01 0.83
C SER A 107 -9.01 6.29 1.59
N ARG A 108 -7.89 6.26 0.86
CA ARG A 108 -6.57 6.65 1.41
C ARG A 108 -6.55 8.10 1.90
N LEU A 109 -7.25 9.01 1.20
CA LEU A 109 -7.42 10.41 1.65
C LEU A 109 -8.06 10.47 3.04
N ASN A 110 -9.11 9.68 3.27
CA ASN A 110 -9.81 9.63 4.55
C ASN A 110 -8.95 8.99 5.64
N PHE A 111 -8.17 7.96 5.30
CA PHE A 111 -7.17 7.36 6.20
C PHE A 111 -6.09 8.38 6.61
N GLY A 112 -5.52 9.13 5.66
CA GLY A 112 -4.55 10.17 5.96
C GLY A 112 -5.14 11.26 6.84
N TYR A 113 -6.33 11.77 6.50
CA TYR A 113 -6.99 12.79 7.28
C TYR A 113 -7.31 12.34 8.71
N ILE A 114 -7.89 11.15 8.89
CA ILE A 114 -8.20 10.66 10.24
C ILE A 114 -6.92 10.41 11.04
N THR A 115 -5.83 9.99 10.38
CA THR A 115 -4.52 9.84 11.02
C THR A 115 -4.03 11.18 11.54
N LEU A 116 -4.05 12.24 10.74
CA LEU A 116 -3.69 13.58 11.20
C LEU A 116 -4.58 14.04 12.37
N ALA A 117 -5.90 13.83 12.28
CA ALA A 117 -6.82 14.22 13.33
C ALA A 117 -6.53 13.47 14.64
N LEU A 118 -6.45 12.13 14.60
CA LEU A 118 -6.25 11.29 15.78
C LEU A 118 -4.86 11.44 16.39
N LEU A 119 -3.82 11.67 15.59
CA LEU A 119 -2.44 11.77 16.08
C LEU A 119 -2.02 13.19 16.47
N LEU A 120 -2.79 14.23 16.12
CA LEU A 120 -2.44 15.62 16.42
C LEU A 120 -3.45 16.38 17.29
N LEU A 121 -4.75 16.02 17.28
CA LEU A 121 -5.76 16.74 18.06
C LEU A 121 -5.95 16.14 19.46
N ASN A 122 -5.92 16.99 20.49
CA ASN A 122 -6.19 16.58 21.87
C ASN A 122 -7.66 16.82 22.31
N ASP A 123 -8.53 17.20 21.39
CA ASP A 123 -9.94 17.52 21.70
C ASP A 123 -10.84 16.31 21.43
N ALA A 124 -11.24 15.63 22.51
CA ALA A 124 -12.05 14.41 22.43
C ALA A 124 -13.45 14.65 21.82
N GLU A 125 -14.04 15.83 22.02
CA GLU A 125 -15.38 16.11 21.49
C GLU A 125 -15.33 16.36 19.99
N VAL A 126 -14.33 17.11 19.52
CA VAL A 126 -14.10 17.31 18.08
C VAL A 126 -13.83 15.97 17.39
N LEU A 127 -13.02 15.11 17.99
CA LEU A 127 -12.76 13.77 17.44
C LEU A 127 -14.01 12.92 17.40
N ARG A 128 -14.83 12.95 18.45
CA ARG A 128 -16.12 12.26 18.46
C ARG A 128 -17.01 12.72 17.29
N GLN A 129 -17.08 14.02 17.02
CA GLN A 129 -17.85 14.55 15.89
C GLN A 129 -17.33 14.06 14.53
N ILE A 130 -16.00 14.00 14.36
CA ILE A 130 -15.39 13.42 13.16
C ILE A 130 -15.78 11.95 13.00
N LEU A 131 -15.72 11.16 14.08
CA LEU A 131 -16.06 9.73 14.06
C LEU A 131 -17.55 9.45 13.81
N LEU A 132 -18.45 10.34 14.24
CA LEU A 132 -19.86 10.27 13.86
C LEU A 132 -20.09 10.48 12.35
N GLY A 133 -19.11 11.04 11.64
CA GLY A 133 -19.11 11.21 10.19
C GLY A 133 -18.70 9.97 9.39
N VAL A 134 -18.40 8.84 10.05
CA VAL A 134 -18.08 7.57 9.37
C VAL A 134 -19.31 7.02 8.65
N SER A 135 -19.10 6.62 7.39
CA SER A 135 -20.18 6.08 6.58
C SER A 135 -20.76 4.78 7.18
N PRO A 136 -22.08 4.69 7.36
CA PRO A 136 -22.73 3.45 7.73
C PRO A 136 -22.88 2.49 6.53
N GLN A 137 -22.62 2.95 5.29
CA GLN A 137 -22.85 2.18 4.08
C GLN A 137 -21.80 1.08 3.91
N LYS A 138 -22.26 -0.16 3.72
CA LYS A 138 -21.40 -1.34 3.63
C LYS A 138 -20.37 -1.25 2.50
N GLU A 139 -20.69 -0.56 1.41
CA GLU A 139 -19.84 -0.36 0.24
C GLU A 139 -18.64 0.55 0.50
N LEU A 140 -18.69 1.35 1.57
CA LEU A 140 -17.71 2.37 1.91
C LEU A 140 -16.95 2.07 3.21
N LYS A 141 -17.32 0.99 3.89
CA LYS A 141 -16.59 0.49 5.04
C LYS A 141 -15.33 -0.24 4.60
N GLY A 142 -14.25 -0.06 5.34
CA GLY A 142 -13.01 -0.80 5.19
C GLY A 142 -12.67 -1.52 6.48
N TYR A 143 -12.27 -2.79 6.41
CA TYR A 143 -12.04 -3.60 7.60
C TYR A 143 -10.90 -3.05 8.46
N LEU A 144 -9.75 -2.74 7.83
CA LEU A 144 -8.62 -2.10 8.52
C LEU A 144 -9.05 -0.77 9.18
N PHE A 145 -9.89 0.01 8.51
CA PHE A 145 -10.36 1.30 9.04
C PHE A 145 -11.20 1.11 10.29
N ASP A 146 -12.18 0.21 10.25
CA ASP A 146 -13.03 -0.10 11.41
C ASP A 146 -12.21 -0.67 12.58
N LEU A 147 -11.17 -1.48 12.30
CA LEU A 147 -10.25 -1.96 13.34
C LEU A 147 -9.43 -0.83 13.98
N MET A 148 -8.94 0.11 13.19
CA MET A 148 -8.21 1.28 13.71
C MET A 148 -9.13 2.17 14.56
N LEU A 149 -10.35 2.40 14.09
CA LEU A 149 -11.33 3.17 14.85
C LEU A 149 -11.76 2.46 16.13
N HIS A 150 -11.88 1.13 16.12
CA HIS A 150 -12.15 0.32 17.31
C HIS A 150 -10.97 0.36 18.31
N ALA A 151 -9.74 0.30 17.81
CA ALA A 151 -8.54 0.43 18.64
C ALA A 151 -8.44 1.82 19.32
N TYR A 152 -9.02 2.85 18.70
CA TYR A 152 -9.15 4.18 19.28
C TYR A 152 -10.37 4.31 20.23
N ASP A 153 -11.54 3.83 19.81
CA ASP A 153 -12.80 3.85 20.56
C ASP A 153 -13.45 2.45 20.53
N PRO A 154 -13.36 1.67 21.62
CA PRO A 154 -13.96 0.34 21.71
C PRO A 154 -15.49 0.30 21.51
N LEU A 155 -16.17 1.44 21.56
CA LEU A 155 -17.60 1.52 21.22
C LEU A 155 -17.85 1.51 19.70
N HIS A 156 -16.81 1.76 18.89
CA HIS A 156 -16.90 1.67 17.43
C HIS A 156 -17.13 0.21 17.03
N GLN A 157 -18.21 -0.04 16.31
CA GLN A 157 -18.58 -1.39 15.90
C GLN A 157 -17.88 -1.79 14.62
N VAL A 158 -17.08 -2.86 14.71
CA VAL A 158 -16.51 -3.55 13.55
C VAL A 158 -17.62 -4.33 12.84
N ALA A 159 -17.84 -4.05 11.56
CA ALA A 159 -18.85 -4.77 10.77
C ALA A 159 -18.48 -6.25 10.59
N THR A 160 -19.50 -7.10 10.44
CA THR A 160 -19.31 -8.55 10.22
C THR A 160 -18.97 -8.91 8.77
N THR A 161 -19.23 -8.01 7.82
CA THR A 161 -19.00 -8.25 6.39
C THR A 161 -18.61 -6.96 5.66
N TYR A 162 -17.65 -7.07 4.75
CA TYR A 162 -17.12 -5.95 3.95
C TYR A 162 -17.21 -6.26 2.46
N LYS A 163 -17.32 -5.22 1.63
CA LYS A 163 -17.20 -5.37 0.17
C LYS A 163 -15.72 -5.51 -0.19
N LYS A 164 -15.38 -6.52 -0.98
CA LYS A 164 -14.01 -6.66 -1.51
C LYS A 164 -13.73 -5.52 -2.49
N ASP A 165 -12.59 -4.87 -2.30
CA ASP A 165 -12.07 -3.84 -3.18
C ASP A 165 -10.58 -4.11 -3.38
N LYS A 166 -10.19 -4.40 -4.63
CA LYS A 166 -8.80 -4.74 -4.98
C LYS A 166 -7.84 -3.59 -4.67
N TYR A 167 -8.31 -2.36 -4.78
CA TYR A 167 -7.48 -1.18 -4.54
C TYR A 167 -7.29 -0.92 -3.04
N LEU A 168 -8.29 -1.25 -2.22
CA LEU A 168 -8.13 -1.24 -0.77
C LEU A 168 -7.19 -2.37 -0.31
N ALA A 169 -7.38 -3.58 -0.86
CA ALA A 169 -6.68 -4.78 -0.45
C ALA A 169 -5.14 -4.65 -0.57
N CYS A 170 -4.63 -4.02 -1.64
CA CYS A 170 -3.19 -3.98 -1.89
C CYS A 170 -2.37 -3.26 -0.80
N TRP A 171 -2.94 -2.28 -0.10
CA TRP A 171 -2.28 -1.58 1.01
C TRP A 171 -2.86 -1.93 2.38
N ALA A 172 -4.12 -2.35 2.47
CA ALA A 172 -4.74 -2.70 3.75
C ALA A 172 -4.46 -4.15 4.21
N ASP A 173 -4.45 -5.11 3.29
CA ASP A 173 -4.27 -6.54 3.64
C ASP A 173 -2.92 -6.85 4.27
N PRO A 174 -1.78 -6.27 3.80
CA PRO A 174 -0.50 -6.47 4.48
C PRO A 174 -0.52 -5.98 5.94
N VAL A 175 -1.10 -4.80 6.19
CA VAL A 175 -1.23 -4.27 7.56
C VAL A 175 -2.11 -5.19 8.41
N LEU A 176 -3.22 -5.70 7.86
CA LEU A 176 -4.08 -6.68 8.55
C LEU A 176 -3.32 -7.96 8.93
N ARG A 177 -2.46 -8.48 8.03
CA ARG A 177 -1.61 -9.65 8.30
C ARG A 177 -0.63 -9.37 9.44
N VAL A 178 0.03 -8.21 9.42
CA VAL A 178 0.93 -7.81 10.51
C VAL A 178 0.18 -7.73 11.83
N LEU A 179 -0.98 -7.06 11.87
CA LEU A 179 -1.75 -6.91 13.10
C LEU A 179 -2.24 -8.25 13.67
N ALA A 180 -2.46 -9.25 12.81
CA ALA A 180 -2.86 -10.59 13.22
C ALA A 180 -1.73 -11.41 13.88
N LEU A 181 -0.47 -10.98 13.76
CA LEU A 181 0.67 -11.61 14.43
C LEU A 181 0.70 -11.30 15.94
N PRO A 182 1.40 -12.14 16.74
CA PRO A 182 1.76 -11.82 18.13
C PRO A 182 2.47 -10.45 18.23
N ALA A 183 2.28 -9.74 19.34
CA ALA A 183 2.71 -8.35 19.49
C ALA A 183 4.23 -8.16 19.26
N GLU A 184 5.02 -9.14 19.70
CA GLU A 184 6.48 -9.22 19.58
C GLU A 184 6.97 -9.35 18.13
N GLU A 185 6.16 -9.91 17.21
CA GLU A 185 6.52 -10.12 15.81
C GLU A 185 6.12 -8.94 14.91
N ARG A 186 5.21 -8.07 15.39
CA ARG A 186 4.62 -6.98 14.58
C ARG A 186 5.65 -5.98 14.08
N SER A 187 6.66 -5.65 14.88
CA SER A 187 7.67 -4.64 14.51
C SER A 187 8.48 -5.09 13.30
N ALA A 188 9.05 -6.30 13.35
CA ALA A 188 9.82 -6.88 12.25
C ALA A 188 8.95 -7.12 11.00
N ALA A 189 7.70 -7.58 11.18
CA ALA A 189 6.78 -7.76 10.05
C ALA A 189 6.38 -6.42 9.40
N MET A 190 6.21 -5.37 10.20
CA MET A 190 5.92 -4.02 9.68
C MET A 190 7.13 -3.43 8.94
N GLU A 191 8.35 -3.70 9.39
CA GLU A 191 9.58 -3.30 8.68
C GLU A 191 9.64 -3.89 7.27
N LYS A 192 9.45 -5.21 7.14
CA LYS A 192 9.37 -5.89 5.83
C LYS A 192 8.30 -5.27 4.92
N HIS A 193 7.15 -4.95 5.50
CA HIS A 193 6.07 -4.28 4.77
C HIS A 193 6.46 -2.87 4.31
N MET A 194 7.12 -2.08 5.17
CA MET A 194 7.60 -0.74 4.83
C MET A 194 8.62 -0.77 3.68
N GLN A 195 9.52 -1.77 3.63
CA GLN A 195 10.45 -1.94 2.51
C GLN A 195 9.71 -2.13 1.17
N SER A 196 8.58 -2.84 1.18
CA SER A 196 7.70 -3.02 0.02
C SER A 196 6.81 -1.82 -0.29
N TRP A 197 6.78 -0.79 0.57
CA TRP A 197 5.87 0.35 0.45
C TRP A 197 5.90 1.04 -0.92
N PRO A 198 7.08 1.37 -1.50
CA PRO A 198 7.12 2.11 -2.75
C PRO A 198 6.47 1.34 -3.91
N ARG A 199 6.68 0.01 -3.97
CA ARG A 199 5.99 -0.91 -4.90
C ARG A 199 4.47 -0.92 -4.67
N ILE A 200 4.02 -0.97 -3.42
CA ILE A 200 2.58 -1.01 -3.09
C ILE A 200 1.84 0.25 -3.56
N VAL A 201 2.50 1.41 -3.50
CA VAL A 201 1.89 2.68 -3.95
C VAL A 201 2.09 2.96 -5.44
N SER A 202 2.97 2.23 -6.14
CA SER A 202 3.25 2.31 -7.60
C SER A 202 1.98 2.46 -8.46
N PRO A 203 0.96 1.58 -8.32
CA PRO A 203 -0.25 1.66 -9.14
C PRO A 203 -1.11 2.91 -8.94
N TYR A 204 -0.89 3.68 -7.87
CA TYR A 204 -1.63 4.92 -7.55
C TYR A 204 -0.95 6.18 -8.09
N GLY A 205 0.03 6.02 -8.98
CA GLY A 205 0.74 7.14 -9.60
C GLY A 205 2.11 7.41 -8.98
N TYR A 206 2.64 6.48 -8.17
CA TYR A 206 4.03 6.53 -7.74
C TYR A 206 4.97 6.24 -8.91
N LYS A 207 6.06 7.01 -8.96
CA LYS A 207 7.21 6.80 -9.83
C LYS A 207 8.45 7.19 -9.04
N GLU A 208 9.46 6.32 -9.00
CA GLU A 208 10.77 6.62 -8.39
C GLU A 208 11.42 7.89 -8.98
N LYS A 209 11.10 8.17 -10.24
CA LYS A 209 11.45 9.41 -10.93
C LYS A 209 10.20 10.03 -11.51
N LEU A 210 9.87 11.23 -11.06
CA LEU A 210 8.93 12.08 -11.77
C LEU A 210 9.62 12.58 -13.05
N ASP A 211 9.59 11.78 -14.11
CA ASP A 211 9.92 12.26 -15.47
C ASP A 211 8.85 13.23 -16.01
N SER A 212 7.77 13.40 -15.25
CA SER A 212 6.69 14.29 -15.58
C SER A 212 7.04 15.74 -15.26
N PRO A 213 6.73 16.69 -16.17
CA PRO A 213 6.96 18.11 -15.95
C PRO A 213 6.15 18.68 -14.77
N PRO A 214 6.51 19.86 -14.22
CA PRO A 214 5.98 20.42 -12.96
C PRO A 214 4.45 20.60 -12.87
N TRP A 215 3.74 20.53 -14.00
CA TRP A 215 2.28 20.64 -14.13
C TRP A 215 1.55 19.29 -14.13
N PHE A 216 2.26 18.18 -14.12
CA PHE A 216 1.68 16.87 -13.82
C PHE A 216 1.42 16.81 -12.30
N ASP A 217 0.32 16.21 -11.87
CA ASP A 217 -0.18 16.20 -10.48
C ASP A 217 0.77 15.45 -9.51
N GLY A 218 2.01 15.93 -9.34
CA GLY A 218 3.06 15.44 -8.43
C GLY A 218 2.84 15.89 -6.99
N HIS A 219 1.58 16.06 -6.58
CA HIS A 219 1.20 16.41 -5.22
C HIS A 219 0.80 15.19 -4.39
N SER A 220 0.81 13.99 -4.98
CA SER A 220 0.42 12.74 -4.30
C SER A 220 1.25 12.56 -3.02
N CYS A 221 0.62 12.85 -1.87
CA CYS A 221 1.21 12.66 -0.55
C CYS A 221 0.90 11.24 -0.07
N ASP A 222 1.38 10.23 -0.81
CA ASP A 222 1.14 8.81 -0.50
C ASP A 222 2.13 8.28 0.55
N LEU A 223 2.11 8.92 1.71
CA LEU A 223 2.84 8.47 2.90
C LEU A 223 2.06 7.37 3.61
N ALA A 224 2.78 6.58 4.43
CA ALA A 224 2.23 5.43 5.14
C ALA A 224 1.45 5.83 6.40
N TYR A 225 0.37 6.60 6.23
CA TYR A 225 -0.46 7.09 7.34
C TYR A 225 -1.11 5.96 8.12
N GLU A 226 -1.57 4.92 7.45
CA GLU A 226 -2.15 3.72 8.07
C GLU A 226 -1.14 3.00 8.97
N ILE A 227 0.15 3.03 8.63
CA ILE A 227 1.22 2.41 9.43
C ILE A 227 1.56 3.29 10.63
N ALA A 228 1.62 4.61 10.47
CA ALA A 228 1.78 5.53 11.60
C ALA A 228 0.61 5.44 12.59
N LEU A 229 -0.61 5.34 12.08
CA LEU A 229 -1.80 5.13 12.89
C LEU A 229 -1.76 3.76 13.59
N ALA A 230 -1.44 2.68 12.86
CA ALA A 230 -1.29 1.34 13.43
C ALA A 230 -0.26 1.31 14.56
N ALA A 231 0.94 1.87 14.30
CA ALA A 231 2.02 1.90 15.29
C ALA A 231 1.65 2.68 16.54
N SER A 232 0.88 3.77 16.37
CA SER A 232 0.41 4.61 17.47
C SER A 232 -0.74 3.97 18.27
N LEU A 233 -1.70 3.33 17.60
CA LEU A 233 -2.89 2.79 18.25
C LEU A 233 -2.65 1.42 18.89
N TYR A 234 -1.82 0.59 18.27
CA TYR A 234 -1.46 -0.75 18.75
C TYR A 234 -0.14 -0.77 19.54
N ASP A 235 0.46 0.39 19.82
CA ASP A 235 1.74 0.52 20.53
C ASP A 235 2.85 -0.37 19.92
N ILE A 236 2.93 -0.43 18.57
CA ILE A 236 3.99 -1.17 17.86
C ILE A 236 5.28 -0.37 17.97
N ASP A 237 6.38 -1.05 18.28
CA ASP A 237 7.73 -0.48 18.23
C ASP A 237 8.10 -0.19 16.77
N ASP A 238 8.31 1.08 16.46
CA ASP A 238 8.65 1.54 15.11
C ASP A 238 10.15 1.68 14.87
N THR A 239 11.00 1.37 15.86
CA THR A 239 12.45 1.59 15.79
C THR A 239 13.08 1.03 14.51
N ALA A 240 12.66 -0.16 14.08
CA ALA A 240 13.20 -0.85 12.90
C ALA A 240 12.92 -0.14 11.57
N PHE A 241 11.77 0.53 11.44
CA PHE A 241 11.35 1.20 10.18
C PHE A 241 11.20 2.72 10.32
N ARG A 242 11.68 3.26 11.44
CA ARG A 242 11.55 4.67 11.82
C ARG A 242 12.17 5.63 10.82
N ASP A 243 13.27 5.22 10.19
CA ASP A 243 14.02 6.03 9.23
C ASP A 243 13.55 5.83 7.79
N HIS A 244 12.51 5.02 7.57
CA HIS A 244 11.97 4.81 6.24
C HIS A 244 11.39 6.12 5.68
N PRO A 245 11.75 6.56 4.45
CA PRO A 245 11.40 7.88 3.92
C PRO A 245 9.90 8.20 3.88
N TYR A 246 9.06 7.16 3.75
CA TYR A 246 7.61 7.30 3.63
C TYR A 246 6.86 7.13 4.95
N TYR A 247 7.57 6.81 6.03
CA TYR A 247 6.96 6.60 7.34
C TYR A 247 6.74 7.95 8.06
N PRO A 248 5.48 8.30 8.45
CA PRO A 248 5.17 9.51 9.20
C PRO A 248 5.66 9.52 10.66
N ARG A 249 6.97 9.37 10.89
CA ARG A 249 7.56 9.16 12.23
C ARG A 249 7.23 10.27 13.23
N ASP A 250 7.22 11.53 12.78
CA ASP A 250 6.99 12.68 13.66
C ASP A 250 5.53 12.80 14.10
N LEU A 251 4.57 12.24 13.32
CA LEU A 251 3.20 12.08 13.80
C LEU A 251 3.13 11.07 14.95
N ALA A 252 3.78 9.91 14.79
CA ALA A 252 3.82 8.88 15.83
C ALA A 252 4.53 9.40 17.10
N ASP A 253 5.63 10.12 16.92
CA ASP A 253 6.36 10.76 18.03
C ASP A 253 5.52 11.80 18.76
N TYR A 254 4.92 12.72 18.01
CA TYR A 254 4.09 13.77 18.60
C TYR A 254 2.92 13.15 19.37
N TYR A 255 2.27 12.14 18.78
CA TYR A 255 1.22 11.40 19.44
C TYR A 255 1.69 10.78 20.76
N ARG A 256 2.80 10.03 20.76
CA ARG A 256 3.35 9.40 21.97
C ARG A 256 3.72 10.44 23.03
N GLN A 257 4.35 11.54 22.62
CA GLN A 257 4.85 12.58 23.54
C GLN A 257 3.73 13.45 24.14
N HIS A 258 2.69 13.77 23.39
CA HIS A 258 1.72 14.81 23.77
C HIS A 258 0.30 14.29 23.99
N ILE A 259 -0.11 13.21 23.31
CA ILE A 259 -1.51 12.75 23.27
C ILE A 259 -1.71 11.42 24.01
N ARG A 260 -0.81 10.45 23.82
CA ARG A 260 -0.95 9.08 24.37
C ARG A 260 -1.18 9.09 25.89
N HIS A 261 -0.41 9.90 26.61
CA HIS A 261 -0.46 9.99 28.07
C HIS A 261 -1.55 10.93 28.61
N SER A 262 -2.19 11.73 27.75
CA SER A 262 -3.21 12.71 28.16
C SER A 262 -4.61 12.24 27.78
N ARG A 263 -4.91 12.18 26.47
CA ARG A 263 -6.21 11.78 25.91
C ARG A 263 -6.47 10.28 26.02
N ASP A 264 -5.43 9.49 25.76
CA ASP A 264 -5.56 8.05 25.49
C ASP A 264 -5.01 7.17 26.61
N GLN A 265 -4.68 7.73 27.77
CA GLN A 265 -4.10 6.98 28.90
C GLN A 265 -5.00 5.82 29.40
N TRP A 266 -6.31 5.91 29.13
CA TRP A 266 -7.29 4.89 29.50
C TRP A 266 -7.17 3.61 28.65
N ARG A 267 -6.48 3.68 27.50
CA ARG A 267 -6.27 2.54 26.60
C ARG A 267 -5.11 1.69 27.13
N PRO A 268 -5.33 0.41 27.49
CA PRO A 268 -4.22 -0.51 27.76
C PRO A 268 -3.30 -0.66 26.54
N LEU A 269 -2.13 -1.25 26.74
CA LEU A 269 -1.26 -1.60 25.62
C LEU A 269 -2.00 -2.60 24.71
N TYR A 270 -1.90 -2.41 23.39
CA TYR A 270 -2.48 -3.31 22.38
C TYR A 270 -4.03 -3.39 22.34
N VAL A 271 -4.75 -2.32 22.69
CA VAL A 271 -6.22 -2.24 22.52
C VAL A 271 -6.63 -2.53 21.07
N GLY A 272 -7.69 -3.34 20.89
CA GLY A 272 -8.15 -3.85 19.60
C GLY A 272 -7.69 -5.29 19.30
N ALA A 273 -6.75 -5.84 20.09
CA ALA A 273 -6.36 -7.25 20.05
C ALA A 273 -7.37 -8.19 20.74
N ASP A 274 -8.40 -7.64 21.41
CA ASP A 274 -9.53 -8.39 21.95
C ASP A 274 -10.44 -8.94 20.85
N LEU A 275 -10.39 -8.34 19.65
CA LEU A 275 -11.05 -8.87 18.47
C LEU A 275 -10.11 -9.82 17.70
N PRO A 276 -10.53 -11.06 17.40
CA PRO A 276 -9.79 -11.91 16.49
C PRO A 276 -9.77 -11.26 15.10
N ILE A 277 -8.57 -10.94 14.61
CA ILE A 277 -8.41 -10.37 13.27
C ILE A 277 -8.69 -11.45 12.23
N THR A 278 -9.69 -11.21 11.39
CA THR A 278 -9.99 -12.08 10.26
C THR A 278 -8.94 -11.85 9.18
N LEU A 279 -8.04 -12.82 9.00
CA LEU A 279 -7.04 -12.73 7.95
C LEU A 279 -7.70 -12.59 6.57
N PRO A 280 -7.15 -11.74 5.70
CA PRO A 280 -7.61 -11.68 4.31
C PRO A 280 -7.49 -13.07 3.68
N PRO A 281 -8.54 -13.52 2.96
CA PRO A 281 -8.55 -14.85 2.37
C PRO A 281 -7.35 -15.01 1.44
N PRO A 282 -6.77 -16.22 1.34
CA PRO A 282 -5.72 -16.48 0.37
C PRO A 282 -6.21 -16.17 -1.05
N PRO A 283 -5.31 -15.87 -2.00
CA PRO A 283 -5.68 -15.60 -3.38
C PRO A 283 -6.54 -16.74 -3.95
N ILE A 284 -7.53 -16.38 -4.78
CA ILE A 284 -8.35 -17.37 -5.45
C ILE A 284 -7.50 -18.02 -6.54
N LYS A 285 -7.17 -19.29 -6.34
CA LYS A 285 -6.41 -20.07 -7.32
C LYS A 285 -7.33 -20.77 -8.32
N ALA A 286 -7.02 -20.64 -9.60
CA ALA A 286 -7.54 -21.47 -10.66
C ALA A 286 -7.09 -22.91 -10.48
N ASP A 287 -7.94 -23.86 -10.85
CA ASP A 287 -7.55 -25.25 -11.00
C ASP A 287 -6.67 -25.37 -12.25
N LEU A 288 -5.34 -25.34 -12.05
CA LEU A 288 -4.36 -25.37 -13.13
C LEU A 288 -4.51 -26.60 -14.02
N ALA A 289 -5.04 -27.72 -13.52
CA ALA A 289 -5.26 -28.93 -14.33
C ALA A 289 -6.50 -28.83 -15.24
N LYS A 290 -7.43 -27.91 -14.94
CA LYS A 290 -8.68 -27.70 -15.70
C LYS A 290 -8.71 -26.40 -16.51
N SER A 291 -7.65 -25.61 -16.44
CA SER A 291 -7.59 -24.34 -17.17
C SER A 291 -7.67 -24.54 -18.68
N LYS A 292 -8.30 -23.57 -19.35
CA LYS A 292 -8.41 -23.53 -20.83
C LYS A 292 -7.54 -22.43 -21.45
N ARG A 293 -6.75 -21.72 -20.65
CA ARG A 293 -5.84 -20.67 -21.14
C ARG A 293 -4.78 -21.29 -22.06
N LYS A 294 -4.25 -20.48 -22.98
CA LYS A 294 -3.20 -20.88 -23.94
C LYS A 294 -2.17 -19.77 -24.13
N GLY A 295 -0.98 -20.12 -24.64
CA GLY A 295 0.09 -19.16 -24.93
C GLY A 295 0.51 -18.39 -23.68
N ILE A 296 0.77 -17.09 -23.82
CA ILE A 296 1.20 -16.24 -22.71
C ILE A 296 0.22 -16.22 -21.55
N ALA A 297 -1.10 -16.27 -21.81
CA ALA A 297 -2.10 -16.31 -20.75
C ALA A 297 -2.00 -17.58 -19.89
N ARG A 298 -1.60 -18.71 -20.49
CA ARG A 298 -1.34 -19.94 -19.74
C ARG A 298 0.01 -19.86 -19.04
N TRP A 299 1.03 -19.35 -19.72
CA TRP A 299 2.37 -19.19 -19.15
C TRP A 299 2.33 -18.34 -17.88
N VAL A 300 1.70 -17.17 -17.91
CA VAL A 300 1.52 -16.29 -16.74
C VAL A 300 0.72 -16.98 -15.64
N GLU A 301 -0.34 -17.72 -15.98
CA GLU A 301 -1.15 -18.46 -15.00
C GLU A 301 -0.34 -19.53 -14.26
N LEU A 302 0.59 -20.22 -14.96
CA LEU A 302 1.52 -21.17 -14.35
C LEU A 302 2.52 -20.47 -13.42
N VAL A 303 3.07 -19.34 -13.86
CA VAL A 303 3.97 -18.51 -13.03
C VAL A 303 3.25 -17.99 -11.80
N ALA A 304 1.98 -17.61 -11.91
CA ALA A 304 1.14 -17.15 -10.82
C ALA A 304 0.65 -18.28 -9.89
N ASP A 305 1.00 -19.54 -10.15
CA ASP A 305 0.50 -20.71 -9.44
C ASP A 305 -1.04 -20.72 -9.34
N GLY A 306 -1.67 -20.30 -10.44
CA GLY A 306 -3.12 -20.22 -10.58
C GLY A 306 -3.76 -18.99 -9.94
N ASP A 307 -3.02 -18.07 -9.31
CA ASP A 307 -3.60 -16.82 -8.78
C ASP A 307 -4.29 -16.03 -9.90
N ILE A 308 -5.62 -15.98 -9.85
CA ILE A 308 -6.45 -15.41 -10.92
C ILE A 308 -6.21 -13.90 -11.04
N ASP A 309 -6.14 -13.20 -9.91
CA ASP A 309 -6.06 -11.74 -9.91
C ASP A 309 -4.67 -11.28 -10.39
N ALA A 310 -3.61 -11.94 -9.90
CA ALA A 310 -2.25 -11.67 -10.37
C ALA A 310 -2.08 -12.03 -11.86
N THR A 311 -2.71 -13.13 -12.31
CA THR A 311 -2.70 -13.51 -13.73
C THR A 311 -3.33 -12.44 -14.62
N GLU A 312 -4.52 -11.94 -14.26
CA GLU A 312 -5.18 -10.91 -15.07
C GLU A 312 -4.41 -9.58 -15.03
N ALA A 313 -3.84 -9.18 -13.89
CA ALA A 313 -3.05 -7.96 -13.78
C ALA A 313 -1.87 -7.93 -14.76
N VAL A 314 -1.08 -9.01 -14.82
CA VAL A 314 0.04 -9.12 -15.76
C VAL A 314 -0.43 -9.16 -17.21
N LEU A 315 -1.56 -9.82 -17.50
CA LEU A 315 -2.11 -9.92 -18.86
C LEU A 315 -2.73 -8.61 -19.35
N ASP A 316 -3.32 -7.81 -18.46
CA ASP A 316 -3.83 -6.48 -18.80
C ASP A 316 -2.67 -5.54 -19.20
N ALA A 317 -1.53 -5.63 -18.51
CA ALA A 317 -0.34 -4.85 -18.81
C ALA A 317 0.44 -5.34 -20.04
N THR A 318 0.60 -6.66 -20.18
CA THR A 318 1.46 -7.28 -21.22
C THR A 318 0.68 -7.58 -22.52
N GLY A 319 -0.65 -7.66 -22.43
CA GLY A 319 -1.51 -8.12 -23.52
C GLY A 319 -1.40 -9.63 -23.77
N LYS A 320 -1.81 -10.07 -24.97
CA LYS A 320 -1.82 -11.50 -25.38
C LYS A 320 -0.96 -11.75 -26.63
N PRO A 321 0.32 -11.37 -26.63
CA PRO A 321 1.19 -11.56 -27.77
C PRO A 321 1.40 -13.04 -28.10
N ARG A 322 1.67 -13.33 -29.38
CA ARG A 322 2.06 -14.67 -29.85
C ARG A 322 3.54 -14.98 -29.55
N LYS A 323 4.38 -13.95 -29.42
CA LYS A 323 5.80 -14.02 -29.06
C LYS A 323 6.15 -12.81 -28.20
N ILE A 324 7.02 -13.01 -27.22
CA ILE A 324 7.53 -11.93 -26.37
C ILE A 324 8.73 -11.29 -27.07
N HIS A 325 8.56 -10.06 -27.52
CA HIS A 325 9.62 -9.27 -28.14
C HIS A 325 10.28 -8.31 -27.15
N ASP A 326 9.54 -7.92 -26.12
CA ASP A 326 10.00 -7.07 -25.03
C ASP A 326 9.91 -7.89 -23.73
N LEU A 327 11.01 -8.60 -23.45
CA LEU A 327 11.12 -9.44 -22.26
C LEU A 327 11.20 -8.60 -20.98
N GLN A 328 11.82 -7.43 -21.04
CA GLN A 328 11.97 -6.51 -19.90
C GLN A 328 10.62 -6.04 -19.38
N THR A 329 9.72 -5.63 -20.27
CA THR A 329 8.35 -5.24 -19.85
C THR A 329 7.60 -6.40 -19.19
N LEU A 330 7.76 -7.64 -19.68
CA LEU A 330 7.15 -8.81 -19.03
C LEU A 330 7.74 -9.05 -17.64
N LEU A 331 9.07 -9.04 -17.51
CA LEU A 331 9.77 -9.26 -16.24
C LEU A 331 9.39 -8.20 -15.20
N HIS A 332 9.34 -6.93 -15.61
CA HIS A 332 8.90 -5.83 -14.77
C HIS A 332 7.44 -6.03 -14.30
N ASN A 333 6.52 -6.36 -15.20
CA ASN A 333 5.10 -6.59 -14.84
C ASN A 333 4.91 -7.80 -13.90
N LEU A 334 5.71 -8.86 -14.07
CA LEU A 334 5.71 -10.02 -13.17
C LEU A 334 6.21 -9.62 -11.77
N ALA A 335 7.28 -8.83 -11.70
CA ALA A 335 7.85 -8.34 -10.44
C ALA A 335 6.88 -7.40 -9.71
N GLU A 336 6.23 -6.47 -10.42
CA GLU A 336 5.19 -5.57 -9.87
C GLU A 336 3.96 -6.33 -9.34
N SER A 337 3.75 -7.57 -9.81
CA SER A 337 2.68 -8.46 -9.34
C SER A 337 3.15 -9.46 -8.26
N ASP A 338 4.39 -9.31 -7.78
CA ASP A 338 5.16 -10.23 -6.93
C ASP A 338 5.02 -11.70 -7.38
N LEU A 339 5.28 -11.92 -8.66
CA LEU A 339 5.30 -13.24 -9.30
C LEU A 339 6.71 -13.69 -9.72
N ALA A 340 7.70 -12.81 -9.63
CA ALA A 340 9.09 -13.06 -10.02
C ALA A 340 10.06 -12.32 -9.10
N ILE A 341 11.30 -12.81 -9.06
CA ILE A 341 12.47 -12.06 -8.62
C ILE A 341 12.88 -11.09 -9.72
N TYR A 342 13.13 -9.85 -9.32
CA TYR A 342 13.77 -8.81 -10.11
C TYR A 342 14.63 -8.01 -9.13
N ALA A 343 15.91 -8.34 -9.06
CA ALA A 343 16.85 -7.73 -8.12
C ALA A 343 18.19 -7.45 -8.79
N ASP A 344 18.83 -6.31 -8.48
CA ASP A 344 20.19 -6.01 -8.95
C ASP A 344 21.16 -7.10 -8.48
N LEU A 345 22.21 -7.35 -9.27
CA LEU A 345 23.25 -8.35 -8.97
C LEU A 345 23.79 -8.29 -7.53
N LYS A 346 23.81 -7.11 -6.91
CA LYS A 346 24.38 -6.85 -5.59
C LYS A 346 23.33 -6.61 -4.50
N ASP A 347 22.05 -6.57 -4.84
CA ASP A 347 20.97 -6.25 -3.89
C ASP A 347 20.44 -7.54 -3.24
N ASP A 348 21.20 -8.00 -2.25
CA ASP A 348 20.91 -9.22 -1.49
C ASP A 348 19.69 -9.07 -0.56
N GLU A 349 19.43 -7.87 -0.07
CA GLU A 349 18.27 -7.56 0.77
C GLU A 349 16.96 -7.67 -0.04
N THR A 350 16.88 -7.01 -1.20
CA THR A 350 15.69 -7.07 -2.06
C THR A 350 15.43 -8.50 -2.54
N LEU A 351 16.48 -9.23 -2.94
CA LEU A 351 16.33 -10.61 -3.39
C LEU A 351 15.78 -11.52 -2.29
N GLU A 352 16.32 -11.44 -1.07
CA GLU A 352 15.85 -12.25 0.07
C GLU A 352 14.40 -11.94 0.43
N GLN A 353 14.02 -10.65 0.43
CA GLN A 353 12.65 -10.24 0.69
C GLN A 353 11.69 -10.74 -0.40
N GLN A 354 12.05 -10.60 -1.68
CA GLN A 354 11.23 -11.11 -2.78
C GLN A 354 11.09 -12.64 -2.74
N ALA A 355 12.15 -13.36 -2.35
CA ALA A 355 12.10 -14.81 -2.18
C ALA A 355 11.14 -15.23 -1.06
N SER A 356 11.16 -14.52 0.07
CA SER A 356 10.22 -14.72 1.17
C SER A 356 8.78 -14.44 0.74
N ASP A 357 8.52 -13.27 0.14
CA ASP A 357 7.20 -12.84 -0.32
C ASP A 357 6.58 -13.84 -1.31
N LEU A 358 7.38 -14.28 -2.29
CA LEU A 358 6.93 -15.22 -3.31
C LEU A 358 6.60 -16.58 -2.68
N SER A 359 7.38 -17.03 -1.71
CA SER A 359 7.13 -18.27 -0.96
C SER A 359 5.83 -18.21 -0.16
N GLU A 360 5.58 -17.10 0.52
CA GLU A 360 4.32 -16.85 1.22
C GLU A 360 3.12 -16.83 0.26
N LYS A 361 3.25 -16.18 -0.89
CA LYS A 361 2.20 -16.16 -1.93
C LYS A 361 1.88 -17.55 -2.48
N ARG A 362 2.86 -18.46 -2.51
CA ARG A 362 2.62 -19.87 -2.88
C ARG A 362 1.97 -20.67 -1.75
N GLY A 363 1.86 -20.11 -0.55
CA GLY A 363 1.30 -20.77 0.63
C GLY A 363 2.32 -21.69 1.32
N LEU A 364 3.62 -21.45 1.09
CA LEU A 364 4.72 -22.27 1.61
C LEU A 364 5.28 -21.75 2.94
N GLY A 365 4.85 -20.55 3.35
CA GLY A 365 5.44 -19.78 4.45
C GLY A 365 6.63 -18.93 3.99
N PRO A 366 7.15 -18.05 4.88
CA PRO A 366 8.32 -17.25 4.58
C PRO A 366 9.56 -18.12 4.39
N PHE A 367 10.42 -17.71 3.48
CA PHE A 367 11.77 -18.23 3.36
C PHE A 367 12.71 -17.35 4.19
N GLU A 368 13.55 -17.97 5.02
CA GLU A 368 14.59 -17.28 5.79
C GLU A 368 15.95 -17.63 5.19
N GLY A 369 16.66 -16.62 4.69
CA GLY A 369 18.03 -16.77 4.23
C GLY A 369 18.99 -17.01 5.39
N SER A 370 20.22 -17.44 5.08
CA SER A 370 21.25 -17.60 6.11
C SER A 370 21.69 -16.22 6.62
N PRO A 371 21.66 -15.97 7.95
CA PRO A 371 22.15 -14.71 8.50
C PRO A 371 23.69 -14.67 8.47
N GLY A 372 24.24 -13.60 7.91
CA GLY A 372 25.68 -13.30 7.93
C GLY A 372 26.35 -13.30 6.56
N PRO A 373 27.66 -13.01 6.50
CA PRO A 373 28.41 -12.98 5.25
C PRO A 373 28.37 -14.34 4.52
N PRO A 374 28.46 -14.36 3.18
CA PRO A 374 28.82 -13.24 2.28
C PRO A 374 27.73 -12.17 2.09
N TYR A 375 28.07 -11.03 1.51
CA TYR A 375 27.16 -9.93 1.12
C TYR A 375 27.24 -9.68 -0.39
N GLY A 376 26.21 -9.05 -0.95
CA GLY A 376 26.15 -8.74 -2.38
C GLY A 376 26.04 -9.99 -3.26
N PRO A 377 26.70 -10.05 -4.43
CA PRO A 377 26.44 -11.11 -5.43
C PRO A 377 26.62 -12.54 -4.90
N ALA A 378 27.61 -12.77 -4.05
CA ALA A 378 27.84 -14.08 -3.45
C ALA A 378 26.74 -14.49 -2.46
N ARG A 379 26.09 -13.50 -1.80
CA ARG A 379 24.91 -13.79 -0.98
C ARG A 379 23.70 -14.06 -1.86
N CYS A 380 23.49 -13.29 -2.91
CA CYS A 380 22.41 -13.53 -3.87
C CYS A 380 22.46 -14.97 -4.41
N GLU A 381 23.62 -15.42 -4.89
CA GLU A 381 23.81 -16.80 -5.35
C GLU A 381 23.53 -17.84 -4.25
N ALA A 382 24.06 -17.63 -3.05
CA ALA A 382 23.84 -18.54 -1.92
C ALA A 382 22.35 -18.60 -1.50
N THR A 383 21.67 -17.45 -1.51
CA THR A 383 20.24 -17.32 -1.21
C THR A 383 19.41 -18.04 -2.27
N LEU A 384 19.67 -17.82 -3.56
CA LEU A 384 18.95 -18.51 -4.65
C LEU A 384 19.18 -20.03 -4.60
N ALA A 385 20.40 -20.48 -4.32
CA ALA A 385 20.71 -21.91 -4.19
C ALA A 385 19.99 -22.55 -2.99
N ALA A 386 20.04 -21.89 -1.82
CA ALA A 386 19.34 -22.35 -0.61
C ALA A 386 17.82 -22.36 -0.81
N TRP A 387 17.29 -21.33 -1.46
CA TRP A 387 15.88 -21.22 -1.76
C TRP A 387 15.41 -22.26 -2.78
N SER A 388 16.19 -22.52 -3.83
CA SER A 388 15.93 -23.59 -4.81
C SER A 388 15.82 -24.96 -4.14
N ALA A 389 16.77 -25.29 -3.24
CA ALA A 389 16.72 -26.53 -2.47
C ALA A 389 15.47 -26.60 -1.57
N TRP A 390 15.16 -25.50 -0.88
CA TRP A 390 14.00 -25.38 0.01
C TRP A 390 12.66 -25.52 -0.73
N LEU A 391 12.56 -24.95 -1.94
CA LEU A 391 11.41 -25.06 -2.84
C LEU A 391 11.24 -26.51 -3.35
N GLY A 392 12.35 -27.19 -3.66
CA GLY A 392 12.34 -28.56 -4.15
C GLY A 392 11.67 -29.53 -3.17
N GLU A 393 11.94 -29.41 -1.87
CA GLU A 393 11.28 -30.19 -0.82
C GLU A 393 9.76 -29.98 -0.76
N ARG A 394 9.28 -28.86 -1.31
CA ARG A 394 7.88 -28.41 -1.29
C ARG A 394 7.20 -28.58 -2.65
N GLY A 395 7.86 -29.24 -3.61
CA GLY A 395 7.30 -29.52 -4.93
C GLY A 395 7.29 -28.32 -5.89
N TYR A 396 8.16 -27.34 -5.66
CA TYR A 396 8.36 -26.20 -6.56
C TYR A 396 9.80 -26.18 -7.11
N LEU A 397 9.98 -25.54 -8.26
CA LEU A 397 11.27 -25.33 -8.91
C LEU A 397 11.53 -23.83 -9.05
N LEU A 398 12.77 -23.43 -8.81
CA LEU A 398 13.28 -22.12 -9.16
C LEU A 398 13.79 -22.15 -10.60
N ILE A 399 13.27 -21.25 -11.42
CA ILE A 399 13.56 -21.15 -12.85
C ILE A 399 14.16 -19.78 -13.12
N ASP A 400 15.39 -19.73 -13.63
CA ASP A 400 16.02 -18.50 -14.05
C ASP A 400 15.49 -18.08 -15.43
N ILE A 401 15.35 -16.78 -15.63
CA ILE A 401 15.06 -16.18 -16.95
C ILE A 401 16.31 -15.43 -17.40
N ASP A 402 17.04 -15.97 -18.37
CA ASP A 402 18.29 -15.37 -18.87
C ASP A 402 17.98 -14.32 -19.95
N ASP A 403 17.83 -13.07 -19.51
CA ASP A 403 17.65 -11.93 -20.40
C ASP A 403 18.97 -11.28 -20.86
N LYS A 404 20.12 -11.84 -20.43
CA LYS A 404 21.48 -11.33 -20.65
C LYS A 404 21.74 -9.96 -20.03
N ASP A 405 20.96 -9.54 -19.04
CA ASP A 405 21.17 -8.33 -18.27
C ASP A 405 22.01 -8.61 -17.00
N SER A 406 22.34 -7.56 -16.27
CA SER A 406 23.06 -7.56 -15.00
C SER A 406 22.14 -7.67 -13.78
N ASP A 407 20.95 -8.23 -13.94
CA ASP A 407 19.95 -8.40 -12.87
C ASP A 407 19.60 -9.88 -12.67
N TRP A 408 19.16 -10.21 -11.46
CA TRP A 408 18.62 -11.52 -11.14
C TRP A 408 17.14 -11.59 -11.54
N HIS A 409 16.82 -12.48 -12.47
CA HIS A 409 15.44 -12.79 -12.87
C HIS A 409 15.13 -14.26 -12.65
N ALA A 410 14.18 -14.53 -11.76
CA ALA A 410 13.75 -15.89 -11.47
C ALA A 410 12.25 -15.96 -11.19
N ILE A 411 11.64 -17.10 -11.51
CA ILE A 411 10.24 -17.43 -11.22
C ILE A 411 10.16 -18.76 -10.48
N VAL A 412 9.06 -18.95 -9.75
CA VAL A 412 8.80 -20.19 -9.02
C VAL A 412 7.59 -20.89 -9.59
N VAL A 413 7.78 -22.13 -10.02
CA VAL A 413 6.75 -22.92 -10.70
C VAL A 413 6.60 -24.29 -10.04
N ASN A 414 5.37 -24.75 -9.91
CA ASN A 414 5.09 -26.07 -9.36
C ASN A 414 5.69 -27.16 -10.28
N THR A 415 6.41 -28.12 -9.68
CA THR A 415 7.10 -29.21 -10.38
C THR A 415 6.22 -29.94 -11.39
N VAL A 416 4.94 -30.12 -11.09
CA VAL A 416 3.97 -30.81 -11.96
C VAL A 416 3.77 -30.08 -13.29
N PHE A 417 3.85 -28.75 -13.30
CA PHE A 417 3.59 -27.92 -14.48
C PHE A 417 4.85 -27.41 -15.17
N HIS A 418 6.04 -27.73 -14.65
CA HIS A 418 7.32 -27.33 -15.25
C HIS A 418 7.48 -27.76 -16.73
N PRO A 419 7.15 -29.01 -17.14
CA PRO A 419 7.25 -29.39 -18.54
C PRO A 419 6.37 -28.54 -19.47
N GLU A 420 5.17 -28.17 -19.02
CA GLU A 420 4.26 -27.30 -19.77
C GLU A 420 4.81 -25.88 -19.88
N LEU A 421 5.33 -25.34 -18.77
CA LEU A 421 5.99 -24.03 -18.74
C LEU A 421 7.15 -23.98 -19.73
N GLN A 422 8.02 -24.99 -19.75
CA GLN A 422 9.19 -25.05 -20.64
C GLN A 422 8.76 -25.02 -22.11
N GLN A 423 7.77 -25.86 -22.48
CA GLN A 423 7.21 -25.87 -23.82
C GLN A 423 6.62 -24.51 -24.24
N LEU A 424 5.87 -23.86 -23.34
CA LEU A 424 5.30 -22.54 -23.60
C LEU A 424 6.37 -21.46 -23.72
N SER A 425 7.42 -21.53 -22.91
CA SER A 425 8.55 -20.61 -22.93
C SER A 425 9.26 -20.65 -24.28
N GLU A 426 9.54 -21.84 -24.80
CA GLU A 426 10.12 -22.03 -26.14
C GLU A 426 9.24 -21.43 -27.25
N GLN A 427 7.92 -21.65 -27.19
CA GLN A 427 6.97 -21.11 -28.17
C GLN A 427 6.91 -19.58 -28.14
N LEU A 428 6.99 -19.00 -26.94
CA LEU A 428 6.90 -17.56 -26.70
C LEU A 428 8.24 -16.84 -26.91
N GLY A 429 9.36 -17.59 -26.95
CA GLY A 429 10.71 -17.05 -27.02
C GLY A 429 11.23 -16.52 -25.67
N ILE A 430 10.75 -17.08 -24.56
CA ILE A 430 11.20 -16.73 -23.20
C ILE A 430 12.35 -17.68 -22.81
N PRO A 431 13.56 -17.17 -22.54
CA PRO A 431 14.73 -17.98 -22.23
C PRO A 431 14.69 -18.44 -20.78
N VAL A 432 14.14 -19.62 -20.53
CA VAL A 432 14.06 -20.21 -19.18
C VAL A 432 15.10 -21.32 -19.00
N ARG A 433 15.68 -21.42 -17.79
CA ARG A 433 16.51 -22.56 -17.37
C ARG A 433 16.25 -22.92 -15.92
N LEU A 434 16.45 -24.18 -15.57
CA LEU A 434 16.40 -24.59 -14.16
C LEU A 434 17.58 -23.94 -13.41
N HIS A 435 17.31 -23.34 -12.26
CA HIS A 435 18.35 -22.71 -11.47
C HIS A 435 19.46 -23.72 -11.10
N GLY A 436 20.71 -23.36 -11.37
CA GLY A 436 21.88 -24.20 -11.09
C GLY A 436 22.18 -25.31 -12.12
N ALA A 437 21.46 -25.38 -13.24
CA ALA A 437 21.71 -26.39 -14.29
C ALA A 437 23.14 -26.30 -14.89
N ASP A 438 23.74 -25.11 -14.94
CA ASP A 438 25.11 -24.91 -15.45
C ASP A 438 26.21 -25.26 -14.43
N LEU A 439 25.85 -25.48 -13.15
CA LEU A 439 26.79 -25.78 -12.06
C LEU A 439 27.04 -27.29 -11.89
N ASN A 440 26.34 -28.16 -12.63
CA ASN A 440 26.53 -29.60 -12.54
C ASN A 440 26.24 -30.32 -13.88
N PRO A 441 27.24 -30.45 -14.78
CA PRO A 441 27.07 -31.11 -16.09
C PRO A 441 26.86 -32.64 -16.03
N ASN A 442 26.56 -33.22 -14.85
CA ASN A 442 26.49 -34.67 -14.61
C ASN A 442 25.17 -35.12 -13.95
N GLN A 443 24.04 -34.50 -14.29
CA GLN A 443 22.72 -35.08 -13.99
C GLN A 443 21.88 -35.13 -15.26
N GLU A 444 22.05 -36.24 -16.01
CA GLU A 444 21.05 -36.81 -16.92
C GLU A 444 20.16 -37.81 -16.17
#